data_AF-A0A392V5D9-F1
#
_entry.id   AF-A0A392V5D9-F1
#
_cell.length_a   1.000
_cell.length_b   1.000
_cell.length_c   1.000
_cell.angle_alpha   90.00
_cell.angle_beta   90.00
_cell.angle_gamma   90.00
#
_symmetry.space_group_name_H-M   'P 1'
#
loop_
_entity.id
_entity.type
_entity.pdbx_description
1 polymer ?
#
loop_
_entity_poly.entity_id
_entity_poly.type
_entity_poly.pdbx_seq_one_letter_code
_entity_poly.pdbx_strand_id
1 'polypeptide(L)' 'VVKEVSPYGAVELTDLGASRTFKVTGQRLKLYEGGEIPTERISLSLTDN' A
#
# COMPACT_ATOMS: atom_id res chain seq x y z
N VAL A 1 -1.15 -7.56 -5.75
CA VAL A 1 -1.24 -8.89 -5.09
C VAL A 1 -0.08 -9.06 -4.12
N VAL A 2 -0.30 -9.69 -2.96
CA VAL A 2 0.79 -9.98 -2.00
C VAL A 2 1.67 -11.11 -2.56
N LYS A 3 2.98 -10.89 -2.58
CA LYS A 3 3.97 -11.84 -3.08
C LYS A 3 4.72 -12.55 -1.95
N GLU A 4 5.17 -11.80 -0.95
CA GLU A 4 5.93 -12.35 0.18
C GLU A 4 5.66 -11.55 1.46
N VAL A 5 5.73 -12.22 2.62
CA VAL A 5 5.68 -11.60 3.93
C VAL A 5 6.98 -11.91 4.67
N SER A 6 7.75 -10.89 5.01
CA SER A 6 8.98 -11.02 5.78
C SER A 6 8.69 -11.09 7.28
N PRO A 7 9.58 -11.71 8.08
CA PRO A 7 9.58 -11.49 9.53
C PRO A 7 9.65 -9.98 9.82
N TYR A 8 9.04 -9.55 10.93
CA TYR A 8 8.79 -8.13 11.27
C TYR A 8 7.67 -7.43 10.48
N GLY A 9 6.89 -8.19 9.71
CA GLY A 9 5.66 -7.69 9.11
C GLY A 9 5.90 -6.75 7.94
N ALA A 10 7.05 -6.82 7.26
CA ALA A 10 7.19 -6.22 5.94
C ALA A 10 6.52 -7.13 4.90
N VAL A 11 5.86 -6.55 3.92
CA VAL A 11 5.10 -7.26 2.90
C VAL A 11 5.52 -6.75 1.53
N GLU A 12 5.84 -7.67 0.64
CA GLU A 12 6.10 -7.38 -0.77
C GLU A 12 4.79 -7.49 -1.55
N LEU A 13 4.38 -6.38 -2.17
CA LEU A 13 3.27 -6.32 -3.11
C LEU A 13 3.79 -6.32 -4.54
N THR A 14 3.14 -7.05 -5.43
CA THR A 14 3.36 -6.97 -6.88
C THR A 14 2.14 -6.33 -7.53
N ASP A 15 2.40 -5.33 -8.37
CA ASP A 15 1.41 -4.77 -9.28
C ASP A 15 1.36 -5.60 -10.57
N LEU A 16 0.19 -6.14 -10.89
CA LEU A 16 0.00 -7.03 -12.04
C LEU A 16 -0.04 -6.25 -13.37
N GLY A 17 -0.26 -4.94 -13.35
CA GLY A 17 -0.33 -4.11 -14.55
C GLY A 17 1.02 -3.53 -14.98
N ALA A 18 1.91 -3.25 -14.04
CA ALA A 18 3.18 -2.56 -14.25
C ALA A 18 4.41 -3.45 -13.98
N SER A 19 4.22 -4.73 -13.65
CA SER A 19 5.30 -5.68 -13.32
C SER A 19 6.28 -5.13 -12.28
N ARG A 20 5.76 -4.33 -11.34
CA ARG A 20 6.55 -3.62 -10.33
C ARG A 20 6.25 -4.16 -8.94
N THR A 21 7.29 -4.33 -8.14
CA THR A 21 7.20 -4.74 -6.75
C THR A 21 7.39 -3.55 -5.81
N PHE A 22 6.68 -3.59 -4.69
CA PHE A 22 6.73 -2.60 -3.63
C PHE A 22 6.86 -3.31 -2.29
N LYS A 23 7.85 -2.93 -1.48
CA LYS A 23 7.95 -3.40 -0.10
C LYS A 23 7.28 -2.38 0.82
N VAL A 24 6.24 -2.80 1.53
CA VAL A 24 5.46 -1.96 2.43
C VAL A 24 5.38 -2.60 3.82
N THR A 25 5.14 -1.79 4.85
CA THR A 25 4.85 -2.33 6.18
C THR A 25 3.45 -2.96 6.14
N GLY A 26 3.35 -4.23 6.50
CA GLY A 26 2.10 -5.00 6.51
C GLY A 26 1.04 -4.46 7.45
N GLN A 27 1.45 -3.75 8.52
CA GLN A 27 0.55 -3.02 9.41
C GLN A 27 -0.24 -1.91 8.70
N ARG A 28 0.26 -1.42 7.55
CA ARG A 28 -0.38 -0.37 6.73
C ARG A 28 -1.13 -0.93 5.53
N LEU A 29 -1.21 -2.25 5.38
CA LEU A 29 -2.04 -2.87 4.35
C LEU A 29 -3.50 -2.92 4.80
N LYS A 30 -4.39 -2.38 3.98
CA LYS A 30 -5.83 -2.61 4.11
C LYS A 30 -6.28 -3.50 2.97
N LEU A 31 -7.08 -4.52 3.31
CA LEU A 31 -7.76 -5.35 2.31
C LEU A 31 -8.74 -4.46 1.54
N TYR A 32 -8.64 -4.51 0.23
CA TYR A 32 -9.58 -3.83 -0.65
C TYR A 32 -10.70 -4.80 -0.99
N GLU A 33 -11.88 -4.61 -0.38
CA GLU A 33 -13.05 -5.50 -0.52
C GLU A 33 -13.89 -5.21 -1.78
N GLY A 34 -13.39 -4.33 -2.66
CA GLY A 34 -14.13 -3.82 -3.82
C GLY A 34 -14.84 -2.49 -3.51
N GLY A 35 -15.17 -1.74 -4.57
CA GLY A 35 -15.78 -0.40 -4.50
C GLY A 35 -15.20 0.54 -5.55
N GLU A 36 -15.48 1.84 -5.45
CA GLU A 36 -14.64 2.84 -6.11
C GLU A 36 -13.33 2.97 -5.31
N ILE A 37 -12.19 2.95 -6.01
CA ILE A 37 -10.90 3.25 -5.38
C ILE A 37 -10.92 4.76 -5.13
N PRO A 38 -10.80 5.23 -3.87
CA PRO A 38 -10.67 6.65 -3.62
C PRO A 38 -9.40 7.14 -4.33
N THR A 39 -9.59 7.81 -5.47
CA THR A 39 -8.55 8.48 -6.25
C THR A 39 -8.14 9.80 -5.61
N GLU A 40 -8.88 10.26 -4.60
CA GLU A 40 -8.49 11.40 -3.77
C GLU A 40 -7.23 11.07 -2.97
N ARG A 41 -6.13 11.62 -3.47
CA ARG A 41 -4.83 11.58 -2.80
C ARG A 41 -4.86 12.60 -1.67
N ILE A 42 -5.32 12.20 -0.49
CA ILE A 42 -5.31 13.06 0.71
C ILE A 42 -3.85 13.41 1.02
N SER A 43 -3.44 14.60 0.62
CA SER A 43 -2.10 15.13 0.83
C SER A 43 -2.17 15.99 2.10
N LEU A 44 -1.75 15.43 3.22
CA LEU A 44 -1.70 16.14 4.50
C LEU A 44 -0.45 17.04 4.51
N SER A 45 -0.62 18.31 4.16
CA SER A 45 0.40 19.34 4.37
C SER A 45 0.40 19.75 5.84
N LEU A 46 1.41 19.28 6.58
CA LEU A 46 1.67 19.72 7.95
C LEU A 46 2.44 21.05 7.88
N THR A 47 1.79 22.14 8.28
CA THR A 47 2.45 23.44 8.49
C THR A 47 2.63 23.62 10.00
N ASP A 48 3.88 23.80 10.43
CA ASP A 48 4.25 24.20 11.77
C ASP A 48 4.00 25.70 11.94
N ASN A 49 3.35 26.11 13.03
CA ASN A 49 2.90 27.48 13.28
C ASN A 49 3.57 28.03 14.54
#